data_AF-A0A7W1A0X3-F1
#
_entry.id   AF-A0A7W1A0X3-F1
#
_cell.length_a   1.000
_cell.length_b   1.000
_cell.length_c   1.000
_cell.angle_alpha   90.00
_cell.angle_beta   90.00
_cell.angle_gamma   90.00
#
_symmetry.space_group_name_H-M   'P 1'
#
loop_
_entity.id
_entity.type
_entity.pdbx_description
1 polymer ?
#
loop_
_entity_poly.entity_id
_entity_poly.type
_entity_poly.pdbx_seq_one_letter_code
_entity_poly.pdbx_strand_id
1 'polypeptide(L)'
;MNRTTTDLGANKWLVDDEPFRLRNWASADKHHLLPEDRSRELSIGRHPECDIRLDDERVSKHHALLFFRGEQWWLRDVGKKNGIIADGVPCAEVALEPGLLIELGGVMWIVESPRLADLRSYVSRLIGYGKDKLAEVDRAMRSVRRAAMGQDPLVLMGQGDLPEIARSLHRRVLGDARPFIVCNKSRS
;
A
#
# COMPACT_ATOMS: atom_id res chain seq x y z
N MET A 1 -0.43 -14.31 -38.75
CA MET A 1 -1.01 -14.30 -37.38
C MET A 1 0.08 -13.83 -36.43
N ASN A 2 0.10 -12.53 -36.11
CA ASN A 2 1.12 -11.96 -35.24
C ASN A 2 0.82 -12.35 -33.79
N ARG A 3 1.73 -13.10 -33.17
CA ARG A 3 1.76 -13.32 -31.73
C ARG A 3 2.16 -11.99 -31.08
N THR A 4 1.24 -11.38 -30.32
CA THR A 4 1.57 -10.26 -29.45
C THR A 4 2.39 -10.84 -28.29
N THR A 5 3.71 -10.65 -28.35
CA THR A 5 4.60 -10.90 -27.21
C THR A 5 4.25 -9.86 -26.16
N THR A 6 3.44 -10.25 -25.18
CA THR A 6 3.30 -9.47 -23.93
C THR A 6 4.67 -9.45 -23.28
N ASP A 7 5.34 -8.31 -23.34
CA ASP A 7 6.60 -8.08 -22.65
C ASP A 7 6.37 -8.31 -21.15
N LEU A 8 6.97 -9.37 -20.62
CA LEU A 8 6.85 -9.79 -19.22
C LEU A 8 7.60 -8.83 -18.26
N GLY A 9 8.23 -7.77 -18.78
CA GLY A 9 8.76 -6.64 -18.00
C GLY A 9 7.75 -5.50 -17.72
N ALA A 10 6.50 -5.61 -18.17
CA ALA A 10 5.58 -4.49 -18.30
C ALA A 10 4.71 -4.12 -17.07
N ASN A 11 4.86 -4.76 -15.90
CA ASN A 11 4.05 -4.49 -14.70
C ASN A 11 4.92 -3.99 -13.53
N LYS A 12 5.42 -2.75 -13.61
CA LYS A 12 6.21 -2.15 -12.54
C LYS A 12 5.37 -1.07 -11.86
N TRP A 13 5.07 -1.29 -10.58
CA TRP A 13 4.56 -0.27 -9.67
C TRP A 13 5.60 0.85 -9.53
N LEU A 14 5.32 2.06 -10.04
CA LEU A 14 6.27 3.20 -10.04
C LEU A 14 6.17 4.09 -8.79
N VAL A 15 5.33 3.70 -7.83
CA VAL A 15 5.31 4.30 -6.50
C VAL A 15 6.33 3.52 -5.66
N ASP A 16 7.61 3.68 -6.01
CA ASP A 16 8.77 3.03 -5.41
C ASP A 16 9.67 4.02 -4.64
N ASP A 17 9.13 5.20 -4.32
CA ASP A 17 9.79 6.20 -3.49
C ASP A 17 9.82 5.80 -2.01
N GLU A 18 10.81 6.31 -1.28
CA GLU A 18 11.10 5.89 0.09
C GLU A 18 9.89 6.11 1.01
N PRO A 19 9.46 5.08 1.77
CA PRO A 19 8.43 5.25 2.78
C PRO A 19 8.88 6.18 3.91
N PHE A 20 7.93 6.89 4.50
CA PHE A 20 8.19 7.77 5.65
C PHE A 20 7.31 7.47 6.87
N ARG A 21 6.24 6.68 6.70
CA ARG A 21 5.35 6.31 7.80
C ARG A 21 4.56 5.02 7.56
N LEU A 22 4.07 4.46 8.66
CA LEU A 22 3.06 3.41 8.71
C LEU A 22 1.72 4.05 9.10
N ARG A 23 0.74 4.07 8.20
CA ARG A 23 -0.59 4.66 8.46
C ARG A 23 -1.60 3.57 8.81
N ASN A 24 -2.45 3.80 9.81
CA ASN A 24 -3.56 2.90 10.10
C ASN A 24 -4.56 2.84 8.94
N TRP A 25 -4.99 1.61 8.63
CA TRP A 25 -6.08 1.37 7.69
C TRP A 25 -7.33 2.18 8.09
N ALA A 26 -8.02 2.72 7.09
CA ALA A 26 -9.22 3.55 7.25
C ALA A 26 -9.03 4.74 8.19
N SER A 27 -7.81 5.27 8.29
CA SER A 27 -7.48 6.46 9.07
C SER A 27 -6.81 7.52 8.20
N ALA A 28 -7.09 8.80 8.50
CA ALA A 28 -6.42 9.94 7.87
C ALA A 28 -5.22 10.44 8.70
N ASP A 29 -5.24 10.20 10.00
CA ASP A 29 -4.45 10.88 11.01
C ASP A 29 -3.63 9.93 11.90
N LYS A 30 -4.10 8.71 12.14
CA LYS A 30 -3.38 7.73 12.97
C LYS A 30 -2.28 7.07 12.16
N HIS A 31 -1.04 7.36 12.53
CA HIS A 31 0.16 6.85 11.88
C HIS A 31 1.36 6.80 12.84
N HIS A 32 2.42 6.12 12.40
CA HIS A 32 3.71 6.07 13.06
C HIS A 32 4.80 6.45 12.04
N LEU A 33 5.64 7.43 12.38
CA LEU A 33 6.74 7.84 11.52
C LEU A 33 7.85 6.78 11.52
N LEU A 34 8.48 6.59 10.37
CA LEU A 34 9.73 5.85 10.30
C LEU A 34 10.87 6.75 10.82
N PRO A 35 11.87 6.20 11.52
CA PRO A 35 12.98 6.99 12.03
C PRO A 35 13.75 7.72 10.91
N GLU A 36 14.19 8.95 11.16
CA GLU A 36 15.17 9.61 10.30
C GLU A 36 16.55 8.97 10.42
N ASP A 37 16.91 8.57 11.65
CA ASP A 37 18.13 7.81 11.93
C ASP A 37 17.95 6.33 11.53
N ARG A 38 18.55 5.96 10.40
CA ARG A 38 18.51 4.60 9.85
C ARG A 38 19.27 3.56 10.70
N SER A 39 20.04 3.97 11.70
CA SER A 39 20.66 3.04 12.65
C SER A 39 19.72 2.64 13.80
N ARG A 40 18.63 3.40 14.00
CA ARG A 40 17.67 3.15 15.06
C ARG A 40 16.70 2.06 14.67
N GLU A 41 16.63 1.02 15.50
CA GLU A 41 15.56 0.02 15.45
C GLU A 41 14.39 0.47 16.34
N LEU A 42 13.15 0.15 15.92
CA LEU A 42 11.95 0.35 16.74
C LEU A 42 11.32 -0.98 17.11
N SER A 43 11.11 -1.17 18.41
CA SER A 43 10.32 -2.28 18.93
C SER A 43 8.81 -2.00 18.82
N ILE A 44 8.06 -2.97 18.32
CA ILE A 44 6.60 -2.87 18.12
C ILE A 44 5.92 -3.96 18.92
N GLY A 45 4.89 -3.61 19.69
CA GLY A 45 4.11 -4.59 20.45
C GLY A 45 3.15 -3.95 21.44
N ARG A 46 2.43 -4.77 22.22
CA ARG A 46 1.50 -4.25 23.24
C ARG A 46 2.17 -3.87 24.56
N HIS A 47 3.44 -4.24 24.76
CA HIS A 47 4.14 -3.90 25.99
C HIS A 47 4.37 -2.38 26.08
N PRO A 48 4.23 -1.75 27.26
CA PRO A 48 4.45 -0.31 27.41
C PRO A 48 5.85 0.18 27.05
N GLU A 49 6.85 -0.70 27.07
CA GLU A 49 8.24 -0.37 26.72
C GLU A 49 8.54 -0.43 25.21
N CYS A 50 7.58 -0.88 24.38
CA CYS A 50 7.77 -0.86 22.93
C CYS A 50 7.74 0.58 22.41
N ASP A 51 8.66 0.92 21.50
CA ASP A 51 8.70 2.24 20.83
C ASP A 51 7.36 2.57 20.15
N ILE A 52 6.77 1.57 19.50
CA ILE A 52 5.42 1.64 18.93
C ILE A 52 4.52 0.69 19.71
N ARG A 53 3.78 1.28 20.66
CA ARG A 53 2.81 0.56 21.46
C ARG A 53 1.49 0.38 20.72
N LEU A 54 1.03 -0.86 20.64
CA LEU A 54 -0.27 -1.23 20.07
C LEU A 54 -1.19 -1.80 21.16
N ASP A 55 -2.30 -1.11 21.43
CA ASP A 55 -3.25 -1.49 22.48
C ASP A 55 -4.29 -2.49 21.95
N ASP A 56 -3.83 -3.71 21.63
CA ASP A 56 -4.70 -4.83 21.21
C ASP A 56 -4.18 -6.14 21.82
N GLU A 57 -5.07 -6.92 22.44
CA GLU A 57 -4.73 -8.17 23.13
C GLU A 57 -4.21 -9.28 22.19
N ARG A 58 -4.54 -9.17 20.90
CA ARG A 58 -4.06 -10.06 19.85
C ARG A 58 -2.63 -9.71 19.43
N VAL A 59 -2.12 -8.53 19.77
CA VAL A 59 -0.72 -8.17 19.52
C VAL A 59 0.15 -8.79 20.63
N SER A 60 1.26 -9.44 20.26
CA SER A 60 2.26 -9.91 21.22
C SER A 60 2.89 -8.76 22.02
N LYS A 61 3.36 -9.05 23.24
CA LYS A 61 4.03 -8.04 24.09
C LYS A 61 5.17 -7.35 23.34
N HIS A 62 6.02 -8.15 22.72
CA HIS A 62 6.97 -7.75 21.68
C HIS A 62 6.58 -8.55 20.44
N HIS A 63 6.11 -7.86 19.39
CA HIS A 63 5.51 -8.47 18.21
C HIS A 63 6.45 -8.39 17.03
N ALA A 64 6.96 -7.20 16.73
CA ALA A 64 7.81 -6.99 15.58
C ALA A 64 8.95 -6.03 15.89
N LEU A 65 9.99 -6.10 15.07
CA LEU A 65 11.11 -5.18 15.06
C LEU A 65 11.15 -4.48 13.70
N LEU A 66 11.13 -3.15 13.71
CA LEU A 66 11.37 -2.31 12.54
C LEU A 66 12.84 -1.92 12.51
N PHE A 67 13.53 -2.15 11.40
CA PHE A 67 14.94 -1.84 11.24
C PHE A 67 15.25 -1.49 9.79
N PHE A 68 16.32 -0.74 9.55
CA PHE A 68 16.80 -0.45 8.21
C PHE A 68 17.90 -1.44 7.81
N ARG A 69 17.82 -2.00 6.60
CA ARG A 69 18.86 -2.93 6.10
C ARG A 69 19.04 -2.77 4.59
N GLY A 70 20.29 -2.56 4.19
CA GLY A 70 20.62 -2.23 2.81
C GLY A 70 20.14 -0.81 2.51
N GLU A 71 19.12 -0.69 1.66
CA GLU A 71 18.56 0.59 1.23
C GLU A 71 17.05 0.71 1.51
N GLN A 72 16.50 -0.15 2.39
CA GLN A 72 15.07 -0.13 2.70
C GLN A 72 14.77 -0.51 4.15
N TRP A 73 13.60 -0.08 4.61
CA TRP A 73 13.03 -0.48 5.90
C TRP A 73 12.46 -1.89 5.84
N TRP A 74 12.61 -2.62 6.94
CA TRP A 74 12.11 -3.99 7.10
C TRP A 74 11.36 -4.13 8.41
N LEU A 75 10.40 -5.05 8.41
CA LEU A 75 9.69 -5.49 9.60
C LEU A 75 9.96 -6.98 9.80
N ARG A 76 10.46 -7.37 10.98
CA ARG A 76 10.70 -8.77 11.36
C ARG A 76 9.78 -9.17 12.50
N ASP A 77 9.18 -10.35 12.39
CA ASP A 77 8.41 -10.97 13.46
C ASP A 77 9.35 -11.46 14.56
N VAL A 78 9.11 -11.01 15.78
CA VAL A 78 9.80 -11.49 16.99
C VAL A 78 8.81 -12.09 17.99
N GLY A 79 7.52 -12.09 17.63
CA GLY A 79 6.43 -12.67 18.39
C GLY A 79 6.25 -14.16 18.13
N LYS A 80 5.38 -14.80 18.92
CA LYS A 80 5.08 -16.24 18.80
C LYS A 80 3.60 -16.53 18.52
N LYS A 81 2.75 -15.51 18.43
CA LYS A 81 1.29 -15.69 18.52
C LYS A 81 0.58 -15.59 17.17
N ASN A 82 0.50 -14.37 16.62
CA ASN A 82 -0.26 -14.11 15.40
C ASN A 82 0.63 -13.73 14.20
N GLY A 83 1.89 -13.38 14.47
CA GLY A 83 2.91 -13.02 13.49
C GLY A 83 2.55 -11.84 12.60
N ILE A 84 3.39 -11.62 11.58
CA ILE A 84 3.20 -10.58 10.57
C ILE A 84 2.48 -11.18 9.36
N ILE A 85 1.41 -10.53 8.94
CA ILE A 85 0.73 -10.86 7.67
C ILE A 85 0.92 -9.69 6.71
N ALA A 86 1.57 -9.96 5.57
CA ALA A 86 1.87 -8.99 4.53
C ALA A 86 0.99 -9.27 3.29
N ASP A 87 0.14 -8.32 2.91
CA ASP A 87 -0.85 -8.46 1.83
C ASP A 87 -1.75 -9.70 1.93
N GLY A 88 -1.94 -10.24 3.14
CA GLY A 88 -2.72 -11.46 3.40
C GLY A 88 -1.89 -12.75 3.48
N VAL A 89 -0.56 -12.66 3.32
CA VAL A 89 0.37 -13.79 3.40
C VAL A 89 1.19 -13.70 4.69
N PRO A 90 1.17 -14.72 5.56
CA PRO A 90 2.04 -14.77 6.73
C PRO A 90 3.51 -14.76 6.34
N CYS A 91 4.33 -14.01 7.07
CA CYS A 91 5.76 -13.89 6.81
C CYS A 91 6.55 -13.68 8.12
N ALA A 92 7.81 -14.13 8.15
CA ALA A 92 8.72 -13.89 9.27
C ALA A 92 9.40 -12.53 9.16
N GLU A 93 9.57 -12.02 7.94
CA GLU A 93 10.23 -10.76 7.65
C GLU A 93 9.71 -10.20 6.32
N VAL A 94 9.50 -8.89 6.23
CA VAL A 94 8.99 -8.22 5.04
C VAL A 94 9.63 -6.85 4.84
N ALA A 95 9.94 -6.51 3.59
CA ALA A 95 10.39 -5.18 3.21
C ALA A 95 9.20 -4.21 3.15
N LEU A 96 9.38 -3.00 3.66
CA LEU A 96 8.34 -1.98 3.65
C LEU A 96 8.25 -1.29 2.28
N GLU A 97 7.58 -1.91 1.33
CA GLU A 97 7.29 -1.29 0.03
C GLU A 97 6.05 -0.39 0.09
N PRO A 98 6.01 0.76 -0.62
CA PRO A 98 4.85 1.62 -0.62
C PRO A 98 3.57 0.91 -1.06
N GLY A 99 2.52 1.06 -0.24
CA GLY A 99 1.21 0.45 -0.47
C GLY A 99 1.09 -1.00 0.01
N LEU A 100 2.15 -1.57 0.60
CA LEU A 100 2.08 -2.84 1.31
C LEU A 100 1.10 -2.72 2.49
N LEU A 101 0.17 -3.67 2.59
CA LEU A 101 -0.68 -3.82 3.78
C LEU A 101 -0.04 -4.79 4.76
N ILE A 102 0.14 -4.35 5.99
CA ILE A 102 0.69 -5.14 7.10
C ILE A 102 -0.41 -5.32 8.13
N GLU A 103 -0.58 -6.54 8.61
CA GLU A 103 -1.44 -6.85 9.75
C GLU A 103 -0.63 -7.46 10.89
N LEU A 104 -0.85 -6.92 12.10
CA LEU A 104 -0.28 -7.37 13.37
C LEU A 104 -1.42 -7.60 14.35
N GLY A 105 -1.85 -8.85 14.55
CA GLY A 105 -2.94 -9.17 15.48
C GLY A 105 -4.22 -8.36 15.21
N GLY A 106 -4.60 -8.19 13.95
CA GLY A 106 -5.78 -7.41 13.54
C GLY A 106 -5.59 -5.88 13.49
N VAL A 107 -4.44 -5.35 13.91
CA VAL A 107 -4.05 -3.96 13.62
C VAL A 107 -3.50 -3.91 12.20
N MET A 108 -4.12 -3.10 11.33
CA MET A 108 -3.75 -2.99 9.92
C MET A 108 -3.05 -1.66 9.64
N TRP A 109 -1.89 -1.73 9.00
CA TRP A 109 -1.09 -0.60 8.53
C TRP A 109 -0.87 -0.64 7.03
N ILE A 110 -0.85 0.52 6.40
CA ILE A 110 -0.38 0.72 5.04
C ILE A 110 0.96 1.45 5.12
N VAL A 111 1.97 0.92 4.43
CA VAL A 111 3.26 1.60 4.23
C VAL A 111 3.05 2.78 3.30
N GLU A 112 3.37 3.99 3.74
CA GLU A 112 3.11 5.21 2.98
C GLU A 112 4.39 5.93 2.58
N SER A 113 4.45 6.29 1.30
CA SER A 113 5.46 7.16 0.68
C SER A 113 4.81 8.46 0.19
N PRO A 114 5.58 9.52 -0.12
CA PRO A 114 5.04 10.76 -0.69
C PRO A 114 4.16 10.55 -1.92
N ARG A 115 4.60 9.76 -2.91
CA ARG A 115 3.80 9.49 -4.12
C ARG A 115 2.55 8.68 -3.82
N LEU A 116 2.58 7.76 -2.85
CA LEU A 116 1.40 7.02 -2.44
C LEU A 116 0.37 7.95 -1.76
N ALA A 117 0.83 8.86 -0.91
CA ALA A 117 -0.02 9.85 -0.26
C ALA A 117 -0.68 10.80 -1.27
N ASP A 118 0.05 11.20 -2.31
CA ASP A 118 -0.50 11.99 -3.42
C ASP A 118 -1.57 11.22 -4.22
N LEU A 119 -1.31 9.95 -4.52
CA LEU A 119 -2.27 9.08 -5.17
C LEU A 119 -3.53 8.89 -4.30
N ARG A 120 -3.36 8.66 -2.99
CA ARG A 120 -4.46 8.56 -2.03
C ARG A 120 -5.27 9.84 -1.97
N SER A 121 -4.62 11.01 -2.03
CA SER A 121 -5.29 12.31 -2.06
C SER A 121 -6.10 12.49 -3.34
N TYR A 122 -5.59 12.04 -4.48
CA TYR A 122 -6.33 12.01 -5.74
C TYR A 122 -7.55 11.07 -5.65
N VAL A 123 -7.38 9.84 -5.15
CA VAL A 123 -8.49 8.88 -5.00
C VAL A 123 -9.55 9.38 -4.00
N SER A 124 -9.13 10.05 -2.93
CA SER A 124 -10.05 10.69 -1.96
C SER A 124 -10.92 11.76 -2.62
N ARG A 125 -10.43 12.50 -3.62
CA ARG A 125 -11.25 13.46 -4.38
C ARG A 125 -12.35 12.80 -5.18
N LEU A 126 -12.10 11.60 -5.70
CA LEU A 126 -13.05 10.86 -6.52
C LEU A 126 -14.15 10.22 -5.66
N ILE A 127 -13.80 9.74 -4.46
CA ILE A 127 -14.71 8.98 -3.58
C ILE A 127 -15.40 9.90 -2.55
N GLY A 128 -14.72 10.94 -2.08
CA GLY A 128 -15.19 11.87 -1.06
C GLY A 128 -14.31 11.91 0.19
N TYR A 129 -14.52 12.94 1.03
CA TYR A 129 -13.66 13.29 2.17
C TYR A 129 -14.24 12.95 3.56
N GLY A 130 -15.30 12.15 3.62
CA GLY A 130 -15.92 11.75 4.89
C GLY A 130 -15.11 10.67 5.63
N LYS A 131 -15.22 10.64 6.97
CA LYS A 131 -14.60 9.56 7.79
C LYS A 131 -15.16 8.18 7.40
N ASP A 132 -16.43 8.12 7.02
CA ASP A 132 -17.11 6.95 6.47
C ASP A 132 -16.50 6.46 5.13
N LYS A 133 -15.81 7.35 4.40
CA LYS A 133 -15.17 7.05 3.11
C LYS A 133 -13.76 6.53 3.21
N LEU A 134 -13.09 6.64 4.37
CA LEU A 134 -11.69 6.26 4.52
C LEU A 134 -11.43 4.79 4.17
N ALA A 135 -12.33 3.89 4.57
CA ALA A 135 -12.22 2.47 4.24
C ALA A 135 -12.51 2.17 2.75
N GLU A 136 -13.34 2.98 2.09
CA GLU A 136 -13.58 2.86 0.64
C GLU A 136 -12.36 3.34 -0.14
N VAL A 137 -11.75 4.46 0.27
CA VAL A 137 -10.50 4.98 -0.32
C VAL A 137 -9.38 3.96 -0.20
N ASP A 138 -9.15 3.38 0.97
CA ASP A 138 -8.05 2.40 1.14
C ASP A 138 -8.30 1.10 0.35
N ARG A 139 -9.57 0.67 0.20
CA ARG A 139 -9.94 -0.44 -0.71
C ARG A 139 -9.66 -0.11 -2.17
N ALA A 140 -10.00 1.10 -2.61
CA ALA A 140 -9.71 1.57 -3.96
C ALA A 140 -8.20 1.63 -4.23
N MET A 141 -7.43 2.20 -3.30
CA MET A 141 -5.96 2.24 -3.37
C MET A 141 -5.35 0.85 -3.51
N ARG A 142 -5.83 -0.13 -2.73
CA ARG A 142 -5.39 -1.52 -2.84
C ARG A 142 -5.73 -2.11 -4.21
N SER A 143 -6.91 -1.84 -4.74
CA SER A 143 -7.33 -2.31 -6.07
C SER A 143 -6.47 -1.71 -7.18
N VAL A 144 -6.15 -0.41 -7.09
CA VAL A 144 -5.24 0.26 -8.04
C VAL A 144 -3.84 -0.36 -7.99
N ARG A 145 -3.27 -0.59 -6.79
CA ARG A 145 -1.95 -1.22 -6.64
C ARG A 145 -1.93 -2.63 -7.24
N ARG A 146 -2.92 -3.47 -6.92
CA ARG A 146 -3.02 -4.84 -7.46
C ARG A 146 -3.10 -4.84 -8.98
N ALA A 147 -3.84 -3.91 -9.58
CA ALA A 147 -3.91 -3.80 -11.03
C ALA A 147 -2.61 -3.30 -11.67
N ALA A 148 -1.95 -2.32 -11.06
CA ALA A 148 -0.66 -1.84 -11.53
C ALA A 148 0.45 -2.91 -11.43
N MET A 149 0.35 -3.80 -10.45
CA MET A 149 1.21 -4.98 -10.30
C MET A 149 0.78 -6.15 -11.19
N GLY A 150 -0.27 -6.00 -11.99
CA GLY A 150 -0.79 -7.04 -12.89
C GLY A 150 -1.42 -8.24 -12.18
N GLN A 151 -1.80 -8.10 -10.92
CA GLN A 151 -2.39 -9.18 -10.12
C GLN A 151 -3.88 -9.35 -10.43
N ASP A 152 -4.63 -8.25 -10.55
CA ASP A 152 -6.07 -8.25 -10.83
C ASP A 152 -6.46 -7.15 -11.83
N PRO A 153 -7.53 -7.29 -12.62
CA PRO A 153 -8.05 -6.19 -13.42
C PRO A 153 -8.66 -5.08 -12.54
N LEU A 154 -8.49 -3.81 -12.95
CA LEU A 154 -9.17 -2.66 -12.35
C LEU A 154 -10.43 -2.32 -13.14
N VAL A 155 -11.59 -2.35 -12.48
CA VAL A 155 -12.87 -1.90 -13.06
C VAL A 155 -13.26 -0.57 -12.41
N LEU A 156 -13.45 0.46 -13.24
CA LEU A 156 -13.94 1.77 -12.81
C LEU A 156 -15.43 1.87 -13.14
N MET A 157 -16.25 2.25 -12.16
CA MET A 157 -17.69 2.43 -12.33
C MET A 157 -18.10 3.74 -11.66
N GLY A 158 -19.05 4.45 -12.27
CA GLY A 158 -19.56 5.71 -11.75
C GLY A 158 -20.02 6.66 -12.85
N GLN A 159 -20.38 7.87 -12.44
CA GLN A 159 -20.69 8.98 -13.34
C GLN A 159 -19.41 9.81 -13.60
N GLY A 160 -19.33 10.46 -14.76
CA GLY A 160 -18.19 11.30 -15.16
C GLY A 160 -17.29 10.68 -16.22
N ASP A 161 -16.16 11.33 -16.49
CA ASP A 161 -15.20 10.92 -17.52
C ASP A 161 -14.28 9.81 -16.99
N LEU A 162 -14.79 8.57 -17.03
CA LEU A 162 -14.03 7.38 -16.61
C LEU A 162 -12.72 7.19 -17.41
N PRO A 163 -12.67 7.42 -18.74
CA PRO A 163 -11.41 7.42 -19.48
C PRO A 163 -10.37 8.40 -18.93
N GLU A 164 -10.75 9.62 -18.55
CA GLU A 164 -9.81 10.60 -17.99
C GLU A 164 -9.34 10.22 -16.58
N ILE A 165 -10.24 9.66 -15.75
CA ILE A 165 -9.86 9.09 -14.45
C ILE A 165 -8.88 7.93 -14.62
N ALA A 166 -9.18 7.00 -15.54
CA ALA A 166 -8.31 5.87 -15.86
C ALA A 166 -6.93 6.34 -16.32
N ARG A 167 -6.87 7.35 -17.19
CA ARG A 167 -5.63 7.95 -17.67
C ARG A 167 -4.84 8.60 -16.54
N SER A 168 -5.52 9.35 -15.66
CA SER A 168 -4.89 9.98 -14.49
C SER A 168 -4.31 8.96 -13.51
N LEU A 169 -5.01 7.85 -13.27
CA LEU A 169 -4.50 6.75 -12.46
C LEU A 169 -3.28 6.09 -13.12
N HIS A 170 -3.38 5.79 -14.43
CA HIS A 170 -2.29 5.20 -15.22
C HIS A 170 -1.00 6.01 -15.10
N ARG A 171 -1.06 7.33 -15.33
CA ARG A 171 0.14 8.19 -15.23
C ARG A 171 0.78 8.15 -13.84
N ARG A 172 -0.02 8.11 -12.78
CA ARG A 172 0.47 8.10 -11.40
C ARG A 172 1.13 6.79 -10.98
N VAL A 173 0.66 5.65 -11.50
CA VAL A 173 1.09 4.32 -11.04
C VAL A 173 2.00 3.58 -12.03
N LEU A 174 1.92 3.92 -13.31
CA LEU A 174 2.68 3.31 -14.41
C LEU A 174 3.55 4.33 -15.17
N GLY A 175 3.39 5.62 -14.91
CA GLY A 175 4.18 6.70 -15.52
C GLY A 175 3.70 7.10 -16.92
N ASP A 176 4.25 8.21 -17.42
CA ASP A 176 3.87 8.77 -18.73
C ASP A 176 4.48 8.04 -19.93
N ALA A 177 5.59 7.31 -19.72
CA ALA A 177 6.29 6.60 -20.80
C ALA A 177 5.53 5.36 -21.30
N ARG A 178 4.58 4.84 -20.52
CA ARG A 178 3.83 3.63 -20.87
C ARG A 178 2.58 4.00 -21.66
N PRO A 179 2.29 3.30 -22.78
CA PRO A 179 1.13 3.61 -23.60
C PRO A 179 -0.17 3.36 -22.82
N PHE A 180 -1.12 4.29 -22.96
CA PHE A 180 -2.48 4.15 -22.44
C PHE A 180 -3.42 3.85 -23.61
N ILE A 181 -3.95 2.62 -23.65
CA ILE A 181 -4.80 2.14 -24.75
C ILE A 181 -6.25 2.11 -24.27
N VAL A 182 -7.14 2.79 -24.99
CA VAL A 182 -8.59 2.75 -24.76
C VAL A 182 -9.22 1.81 -25.78
N CYS A 183 -9.67 0.65 -25.31
CA CYS A 183 -10.39 -0.31 -26.14
C CYS A 183 -11.90 -0.08 -26.01
N ASN A 184 -12.52 0.53 -27.02
CA ASN A 184 -13.98 0.56 -27.12
C ASN A 184 -14.46 -0.69 -27.84
N LYS A 185 -15.43 -1.42 -27.26
CA LYS A 185 -16.22 -2.37 -28.05
C LYS A 185 -17.01 -1.55 -29.06
N SER A 186 -16.61 -1.55 -30.33
CA SER A 186 -17.48 -1.04 -31.39
C SER A 186 -18.78 -1.85 -31.31
N ARG A 187 -19.92 -1.18 -31.15
CA ARG A 187 -21.21 -1.81 -31.43
C ARG A 187 -21.21 -2.10 -32.93
N SER A 188 -21.01 -3.36 -33.30
CA SER A 188 -21.45 -3.90 -34.60
C SER A 188 -22.96 -4.08 -34.57
#